data_AF-A0A5K0X1R2-F1
#
_entry.id   AF-A0A5K0X1R2-F1
#
_cell.length_a   1.000
_cell.length_b   1.000
_cell.length_c   1.000
_cell.angle_alpha   90.00
_cell.angle_beta   90.00
_cell.angle_gamma   90.00
#
_symmetry.space_group_name_H-M   'P 1'
#
loop_
_entity.id
_entity.type
_entity.pdbx_description
1 polymer ?
#
loop_
_entity_poly.entity_id
_entity_poly.type
_entity_poly.pdbx_seq_one_letter_code
_entity_poly.pdbx_strand_id
1 'polypeptide(L)'
;VTHFVTPFPYDTLVEPHAALNGILPPDVRVREISPALPEFHARFAAHSKIYHYKIYAAAVMDPFQRFYAYHCAFKLNGDAMREAAKYFIGKQDFSAFSNAQHNDRKLDPVKEIFRFDVIEM
;
A
#
# COMPACT_ATOMS: atom_id res chain seq x y z
N VAL A 1 -5.28 -5.92 4.19
CA VAL A 1 -6.18 -6.41 5.26
C VAL A 1 -7.60 -6.09 4.86
N THR A 2 -8.50 -7.06 5.01
CA THR A 2 -9.95 -6.88 4.86
C THR A 2 -10.64 -7.52 6.06
N HIS A 3 -11.92 -7.22 6.27
CA HIS A 3 -12.74 -7.87 7.29
C HIS A 3 -14.11 -8.19 6.70
N PHE A 4 -14.74 -9.23 7.21
CA PHE A 4 -16.08 -9.65 6.84
C PHE A 4 -16.70 -10.43 8.01
N VAL A 5 -18.02 -10.56 7.99
CA VAL A 5 -18.78 -11.33 8.98
C VAL A 5 -19.27 -12.60 8.32
N THR A 6 -19.22 -13.71 9.06
CA THR A 6 -19.77 -14.99 8.61
C THR A 6 -21.11 -15.27 9.30
N PRO A 7 -22.06 -15.93 8.61
CA PRO A 7 -23.36 -16.25 9.21
C PRO A 7 -23.30 -17.38 10.25
N PHE A 8 -22.15 -18.05 10.39
CA PHE A 8 -21.91 -19.12 11.33
C PHE A 8 -20.50 -19.02 11.91
N PRO A 9 -20.27 -19.56 13.13
CA PRO A 9 -18.96 -19.62 13.74
C PRO A 9 -18.08 -20.71 13.09
N TYR A 10 -16.78 -20.55 13.22
CA TYR A 10 -15.79 -21.57 12.88
C TYR A 10 -15.03 -21.98 14.13
N ASP A 11 -14.90 -23.30 14.36
CA ASP A 11 -14.07 -23.83 15.45
C ASP A 11 -12.57 -23.65 15.17
N THR A 12 -12.21 -23.69 13.89
CA THR A 12 -10.85 -23.53 13.37
C THR A 12 -10.88 -22.76 12.05
N LEU A 13 -9.82 -22.01 11.76
CA LEU A 13 -9.68 -21.23 10.53
C LEU A 13 -8.79 -21.89 9.47
N VAL A 14 -8.28 -23.11 9.71
CA VAL A 14 -7.39 -23.83 8.79
C VAL A 14 -8.11 -24.18 7.49
N GLU A 15 -9.30 -24.79 7.59
CA GLU A 15 -10.13 -25.20 6.47
C GLU A 15 -10.62 -24.01 5.62
N PRO A 16 -11.20 -22.93 6.18
CA PRO A 16 -11.59 -21.78 5.38
C PRO A 16 -10.38 -21.07 4.77
N HIS A 17 -9.22 -21.03 5.43
CA HIS A 17 -7.99 -20.47 4.85
C HIS A 17 -7.55 -21.24 3.59
N ALA A 18 -7.54 -22.57 3.66
CA ALA A 18 -7.21 -23.43 2.53
C ALA A 18 -8.24 -23.32 1.41
N ALA A 19 -9.53 -23.33 1.74
CA ALA A 19 -10.62 -23.22 0.78
C ALA A 19 -10.58 -21.90 0.00
N LEU A 20 -10.37 -20.76 0.70
CA LEU A 20 -10.23 -19.45 0.05
C LEU A 20 -9.07 -19.45 -0.95
N ASN A 21 -7.90 -19.95 -0.55
CA ASN A 21 -6.75 -20.03 -1.46
C ASN A 21 -6.93 -21.04 -2.61
N GLY A 22 -7.82 -22.02 -2.46
CA GLY A 22 -8.18 -22.97 -3.52
C GLY A 22 -9.09 -22.40 -4.61
N ILE A 23 -9.91 -21.39 -4.30
CA ILE A 23 -10.87 -20.79 -5.23
C ILE A 23 -10.41 -19.44 -5.82
N LEU A 24 -9.45 -18.78 -5.18
CA LEU A 24 -8.96 -17.48 -5.63
C LEU A 24 -8.14 -17.60 -6.93
N PRO A 25 -8.20 -16.58 -7.81
CA PRO A 25 -7.35 -16.54 -9.00
C PRO A 25 -5.87 -16.56 -8.62
N PRO A 26 -4.96 -17.00 -9.53
CA PRO A 26 -3.56 -17.27 -9.20
C PRO A 26 -2.76 -16.08 -8.65
N ASP A 27 -3.22 -14.86 -8.89
CA ASP A 27 -2.61 -13.60 -8.49
C ASP A 27 -3.11 -13.06 -7.12
N VAL A 28 -4.12 -13.70 -6.51
CA VAL A 28 -4.67 -13.31 -5.21
C VAL A 28 -4.52 -14.44 -4.20
N ARG A 29 -3.89 -14.16 -3.06
CA ARG A 29 -3.66 -15.15 -1.99
C ARG A 29 -3.98 -14.58 -0.62
N VAL A 30 -4.68 -15.37 0.20
CA VAL A 30 -4.88 -15.09 1.63
C VAL A 30 -3.65 -15.56 2.38
N ARG A 31 -2.84 -14.64 2.87
CA ARG A 31 -1.62 -14.95 3.62
C ARG A 31 -1.89 -15.37 5.06
N GLU A 32 -2.92 -14.78 5.67
CA GLU A 32 -3.30 -14.99 7.06
C GLU A 32 -4.81 -14.77 7.20
N ILE A 33 -5.41 -15.49 8.15
CA ILE A 33 -6.79 -15.30 8.59
C ILE A 33 -6.83 -15.42 10.12
N SER A 34 -7.60 -14.56 10.78
CA SER A 34 -7.73 -14.56 12.24
C SER A 34 -9.11 -14.05 12.64
N PRO A 35 -9.62 -14.48 13.81
CA PRO A 35 -10.83 -13.88 14.38
C PRO A 35 -10.54 -12.43 14.78
N ALA A 36 -11.53 -11.57 14.67
CA ALA A 36 -11.46 -10.18 15.10
C ALA A 36 -12.62 -9.88 16.06
N LEU A 37 -12.44 -8.85 16.88
CA LEU A 37 -13.52 -8.36 17.74
C LEU A 37 -14.69 -7.83 16.88
N PRO A 38 -15.95 -7.92 17.36
CA PRO A 38 -17.12 -7.49 16.59
C PRO A 38 -17.07 -6.03 16.10
N GLU A 39 -16.38 -5.16 16.82
CA GLU A 39 -16.19 -3.75 16.51
C GLU A 39 -15.03 -3.46 15.54
N PHE A 40 -14.23 -4.48 15.20
CA PHE A 40 -13.11 -4.30 14.30
C PHE A 40 -13.58 -3.96 12.88
N HIS A 41 -13.03 -2.87 12.33
CA HIS A 41 -13.24 -2.50 10.94
C HIS A 41 -11.91 -2.19 10.26
N ALA A 42 -11.51 -3.01 9.27
CA ALA A 42 -10.18 -2.98 8.65
C ALA A 42 -9.72 -1.60 8.13
N ARG A 43 -10.67 -0.74 7.72
CA ARG A 43 -10.36 0.64 7.28
C ARG A 43 -10.15 1.62 8.44
N PHE A 44 -10.96 1.53 9.49
CA PHE A 44 -11.04 2.56 10.53
C PHE A 44 -10.17 2.23 11.74
N ALA A 45 -9.92 0.94 11.97
CA ALA A 45 -8.98 0.47 12.99
C ALA A 45 -7.51 0.56 12.53
N ALA A 46 -7.24 0.85 11.25
CA ALA A 46 -5.88 1.00 10.76
C ALA A 46 -5.26 2.32 11.26
N HIS A 47 -4.13 2.23 11.95
CA HIS A 47 -3.40 3.41 12.46
C HIS A 47 -2.65 4.15 11.36
N SER A 48 -2.00 3.43 10.46
CA SER A 48 -1.22 3.98 9.37
C SER A 48 -1.08 2.98 8.21
N LYS A 49 -0.55 3.43 7.09
CA LYS A 49 -0.23 2.59 5.93
C LYS A 49 1.18 2.91 5.46
N ILE A 50 1.89 1.87 5.02
CA ILE A 50 3.21 1.99 4.42
C ILE A 50 3.09 1.62 2.95
N TYR A 51 3.66 2.45 2.09
CA TYR A 51 3.75 2.21 0.65
C TYR A 51 5.21 2.15 0.25
N HIS A 52 5.56 1.22 -0.64
CA HIS A 52 6.88 1.15 -1.25
C HIS A 52 6.73 1.37 -2.76
N TYR A 53 7.47 2.34 -3.29
CA TYR A 53 7.60 2.56 -4.72
C TYR A 53 9.00 2.15 -5.17
N LYS A 54 9.09 1.34 -6.21
CA LYS A 54 10.38 0.88 -6.75
C LYS A 54 10.65 1.58 -8.06
N ILE A 55 11.84 2.14 -8.19
CA ILE A 55 12.34 2.72 -9.44
C ILE A 55 13.54 1.89 -9.89
N TYR A 56 13.48 1.37 -11.09
CA TYR A 56 14.58 0.67 -11.74
C TYR A 56 15.36 1.68 -12.61
N ALA A 57 16.45 2.20 -12.07
CA ALA A 57 17.23 3.28 -12.66
C ALA A 57 18.40 2.76 -13.52
N ALA A 58 18.11 2.30 -14.74
CA ALA A 58 19.12 1.81 -15.68
C ALA A 58 18.68 2.01 -17.13
N ALA A 59 19.64 2.05 -18.06
CA ALA A 59 19.35 2.25 -19.48
C ALA A 59 18.39 1.20 -20.07
N VAL A 60 18.48 -0.06 -19.58
CA VAL A 60 17.66 -1.18 -20.03
C VAL A 60 16.98 -1.82 -18.82
N MET A 61 15.66 -1.99 -18.90
CA MET A 61 14.84 -2.60 -17.84
C MET A 61 15.09 -4.11 -17.73
N ASP A 62 15.23 -4.61 -16.50
CA ASP A 62 15.15 -6.06 -16.26
C ASP A 62 13.73 -6.56 -16.59
N PRO A 63 13.56 -7.52 -17.52
CA PRO A 63 12.25 -8.03 -17.90
C PRO A 63 11.46 -8.60 -16.72
N PHE A 64 12.10 -9.07 -15.64
CA PHE A 64 11.41 -9.57 -14.45
C PHE A 64 10.86 -8.46 -13.55
N GLN A 65 11.38 -7.24 -13.65
CA GLN A 65 10.91 -6.10 -12.86
C GLN A 65 9.78 -5.31 -13.57
N ARG A 66 9.47 -5.62 -14.83
CA ARG A 66 8.59 -4.79 -15.70
C ARG A 66 7.20 -4.49 -15.12
N PHE A 67 6.69 -5.36 -14.26
CA PHE A 67 5.39 -5.20 -13.59
C PHE A 67 5.50 -4.73 -12.13
N TYR A 68 6.71 -4.58 -11.60
CA TYR A 68 6.96 -4.37 -10.17
C TYR A 68 7.78 -3.12 -9.85
N ALA A 69 8.36 -2.46 -10.86
CA ALA A 69 9.10 -1.22 -10.71
C ALA A 69 8.88 -0.28 -11.91
N TYR A 70 8.94 1.03 -11.66
CA TYR A 70 8.97 2.03 -12.71
C TYR A 70 10.34 2.07 -13.37
N HIS A 71 10.39 1.97 -14.70
CA HIS A 71 11.65 2.08 -15.42
C HIS A 71 12.05 3.55 -15.59
N CYS A 72 13.22 3.92 -15.07
CA CYS A 72 13.84 5.21 -15.32
C CYS A 72 15.16 5.00 -16.07
N ALA A 73 15.21 5.41 -17.34
CA ALA A 73 16.44 5.30 -18.14
C ALA A 73 17.51 6.32 -17.76
N PHE A 74 17.16 7.32 -16.94
CA PHE A 74 18.04 8.41 -16.55
C PHE A 74 18.63 8.20 -15.17
N LYS A 75 19.83 8.74 -14.95
CA LYS A 75 20.46 8.73 -13.63
C LYS A 75 19.67 9.63 -12.67
N LEU A 76 19.25 9.06 -11.56
CA LEU A 76 18.63 9.79 -10.46
C LEU A 76 19.70 10.30 -9.50
N ASN A 77 19.44 11.45 -8.88
CA ASN A 77 20.25 11.97 -7.79
C ASN A 77 19.57 11.58 -6.46
N GLY A 78 20.01 10.48 -5.86
CA GLY A 78 19.44 9.97 -4.62
C GLY A 78 19.60 10.91 -3.43
N ASP A 79 20.70 11.68 -3.36
CA ASP A 79 20.89 12.68 -2.31
C ASP A 79 19.85 13.80 -2.43
N ALA A 80 19.64 14.33 -3.63
CA ALA A 80 18.61 15.35 -3.86
C ALA A 80 17.21 14.83 -3.53
N MET A 81 16.91 13.56 -3.85
CA MET A 81 15.64 12.92 -3.50
C MET A 81 15.50 12.73 -1.98
N ARG A 82 16.56 12.33 -1.28
CA ARG A 82 16.58 12.20 0.19
C ARG A 82 16.36 13.55 0.86
N GLU A 83 17.00 14.62 0.39
CA GLU A 83 16.76 15.98 0.90
C GLU A 83 15.32 16.43 0.62
N ALA A 84 14.80 16.18 -0.59
CA ALA A 84 13.44 16.53 -0.94
C ALA A 84 12.39 15.80 -0.08
N ALA A 85 12.61 14.51 0.22
CA ALA A 85 11.70 13.68 1.02
C ALA A 85 11.46 14.24 2.43
N LYS A 86 12.45 14.91 3.02
CA LYS A 86 12.32 15.54 4.35
C LYS A 86 11.22 16.60 4.38
N TYR A 87 11.00 17.31 3.28
CA TYR A 87 9.94 18.32 3.18
C TYR A 87 8.53 17.72 3.18
N PHE A 88 8.36 16.41 3.08
CA PHE A 88 7.05 15.76 3.13
C PHE A 88 6.66 15.31 4.54
N ILE A 89 7.61 15.20 5.48
CA ILE A 89 7.39 14.67 6.82
C ILE A 89 6.58 15.70 7.65
N GLY A 90 5.66 15.19 8.48
CA GLY A 90 4.78 15.99 9.32
C GLY A 90 3.42 16.26 8.67
N LYS A 91 2.65 17.17 9.28
CA LYS A 91 1.28 17.50 8.89
C LYS A 91 1.25 18.60 7.84
N GLN A 92 0.77 18.28 6.63
CA GLN A 92 0.80 19.19 5.48
C GLN A 92 -0.43 19.04 4.60
N ASP A 93 -0.72 20.08 3.80
CA ASP A 93 -1.76 20.05 2.77
C ASP A 93 -1.19 19.43 1.48
N PHE A 94 -1.75 18.28 1.07
CA PHE A 94 -1.33 17.55 -0.13
C PHE A 94 -2.22 17.79 -1.34
N SER A 95 -2.97 18.89 -1.40
CA SER A 95 -3.86 19.23 -2.54
C SER A 95 -3.12 19.22 -3.87
N ALA A 96 -1.87 19.70 -3.90
CA ALA A 96 -1.02 19.70 -5.11
C ALA A 96 -0.67 18.30 -5.64
N PHE A 97 -0.84 17.26 -4.82
CA PHE A 97 -0.55 15.86 -5.14
C PHE A 97 -1.84 15.02 -5.30
N SER A 98 -2.99 15.68 -5.36
CA SER A 98 -4.30 15.02 -5.53
C SER A 98 -4.76 15.06 -6.98
N ASN A 99 -5.48 14.02 -7.42
CA ASN A 99 -6.08 14.02 -8.75
C ASN A 99 -7.20 15.05 -8.83
N ALA A 100 -7.19 15.89 -9.87
CA ALA A 100 -8.23 16.92 -10.08
C ALA A 100 -9.63 16.33 -10.33
N GLN A 101 -9.71 15.03 -10.64
CA GLN A 101 -10.89 14.34 -11.12
C GLN A 101 -11.42 13.37 -10.05
N HIS A 102 -11.91 13.88 -8.92
CA HIS A 102 -12.77 13.10 -8.03
C HIS A 102 -13.84 13.95 -7.31
N ASN A 103 -15.05 13.89 -7.87
CA ASN A 103 -16.39 13.68 -7.31
C ASN A 103 -16.69 14.11 -5.87
N ASP A 104 -17.70 15.00 -5.73
CA ASP A 104 -18.75 15.23 -4.68
C ASP A 104 -18.46 15.11 -3.18
N ARG A 105 -17.34 14.52 -2.76
CA ARG A 105 -16.91 14.41 -1.36
C ARG A 105 -15.70 15.29 -1.15
N LYS A 106 -15.89 16.33 -0.35
CA LYS A 106 -14.81 17.18 0.17
C LYS A 106 -13.93 16.36 1.12
N LEU A 107 -12.88 15.73 0.59
CA LEU A 107 -11.87 15.08 1.41
C LEU A 107 -10.97 16.15 2.03
N ASP A 108 -10.59 15.95 3.29
CA ASP A 108 -9.55 16.76 3.92
C ASP A 108 -8.21 16.45 3.22
N PRO A 109 -7.55 17.42 2.56
CA PRO A 109 -6.28 17.20 1.89
C PRO A 109 -5.09 17.17 2.87
N VAL A 110 -5.31 17.58 4.11
CA VAL A 110 -4.27 17.58 5.14
C VAL A 110 -4.00 16.14 5.58
N LYS A 111 -2.74 15.72 5.49
CA LYS A 111 -2.27 14.39 5.93
C LYS A 111 -0.99 14.56 6.74
N GLU A 112 -0.68 13.53 7.52
CA GLU A 112 0.58 13.45 8.26
C GLU A 112 1.41 12.29 7.73
N ILE A 113 2.62 12.60 7.28
CA ILE A 113 3.60 11.59 6.87
C ILE A 113 4.60 11.42 8.02
N PHE A 114 4.61 10.23 8.62
CA PHE A 114 5.50 9.92 9.74
C PHE A 114 6.94 9.63 9.30
N ARG A 115 7.10 9.09 8.09
CA ARG A 115 8.39 8.67 7.54
C ARG A 115 8.35 8.68 6.01
N PHE A 116 9.42 9.18 5.38
CA PHE A 116 9.63 9.10 3.94
C PHE A 116 11.11 8.84 3.69
N ASP A 117 11.43 7.58 3.35
CA ASP A 117 12.80 7.15 3.09
C ASP A 117 13.03 6.98 1.58
N VAL A 118 14.22 7.39 1.12
CA VAL A 118 14.72 7.09 -0.23
C VAL A 118 15.98 6.24 -0.08
N ILE A 119 15.88 4.99 -0.49
CA ILE A 119 16.91 3.97 -0.30
C ILE A 119 17.43 3.53 -1.67
N GLU A 120 18.75 3.56 -1.83
CA GLU A 120 19.44 2.94 -2.97
C GLU A 120 19.78 1.50 -2.61
N MET A 121 19.46 0.57 -3.51
CA MET A 121 19.69 -0.87 -3.36
C MET A 121 20.57 -1.38 -4.49
#